data_AF-A0A250ITT9-F1
#
_entry.id   AF-A0A250ITT9-F1
#
_cell.length_a   1.000
_cell.length_b   1.000
_cell.length_c   1.000
_cell.angle_alpha   90.00
_cell.angle_beta   90.00
_cell.angle_gamma   90.00
#
_symmetry.space_group_name_H-M   'P 1'
#
loop_
_entity.id
_entity.type
_entity.pdbx_description
1 polymer ?
#
loop_
_entity_poly.entity_id
_entity_poly.type
_entity_poly.pdbx_seq_one_letter_code
_entity_poly.pdbx_strand_id
1 'polypeptide(L)'
;MVELLSLHIGRFHKERADYERTLPPAVLVFMPPPVVAQVLDEREERHQFRTLTSVVTPMLGVGEPVVFPVTKNQENAFGRGITVGRTGNNDVVLDDGTVSRFHAWFQREPDGGYLLTDAGSKNGSYVAGVRLVPRRATALADGTRLRFGQVELTFYLASGFTKVLARRPGP
;
A
#
# COMPACT_ATOMS: atom_id res chain seq x y z
N MET A 1 10.47 -7.48 0.59
CA MET A 1 9.50 -8.26 1.39
C MET A 1 8.65 -7.28 2.19
N VAL A 2 7.37 -7.56 2.41
CA VAL A 2 6.52 -6.74 3.30
C VAL A 2 6.93 -6.99 4.75
N GLU A 3 6.99 -5.93 5.56
CA GLU A 3 7.44 -5.99 6.96
C GLU A 3 6.53 -5.15 7.87
N LEU A 4 6.55 -5.42 9.18
CA LEU A 4 5.82 -4.63 10.17
C LEU A 4 6.48 -3.25 10.36
N LEU A 5 5.68 -2.20 10.53
CA LEU A 5 6.20 -0.87 10.81
C LEU A 5 6.97 -0.80 12.14
N SER A 6 6.57 -1.60 13.13
CA SER A 6 7.29 -1.74 14.40
C SER A 6 8.74 -2.22 14.23
N LEU A 7 8.98 -3.16 13.30
CA LEU A 7 10.35 -3.63 12.98
C LEU A 7 11.20 -2.55 12.33
N HIS A 8 10.59 -1.68 11.50
CA HIS A 8 11.28 -0.52 10.94
C HIS A 8 11.63 0.51 12.02
N ILE A 9 10.73 0.77 12.96
CA ILE A 9 10.96 1.67 14.10
C ILE A 9 12.11 1.15 14.96
N GLY A 10 12.08 -0.12 15.35
CA GLY A 10 13.12 -0.72 16.19
C GLY A 10 14.50 -0.69 15.53
N ARG A 11 14.60 -1.08 14.25
CA ARG A 11 15.87 -1.02 13.49
C ARG A 11 16.38 0.42 13.35
N PHE A 12 15.49 1.38 13.10
CA PHE A 12 15.84 2.79 12.98
C PHE A 12 16.41 3.37 14.28
N HIS A 13 15.81 3.06 15.43
CA HIS A 13 16.29 3.57 16.73
C HIS A 13 17.56 2.84 17.22
N LYS A 14 17.76 1.58 16.84
CA LYS A 14 18.97 0.83 17.20
C LYS A 14 20.22 1.32 16.47
N GLU A 15 20.17 1.39 15.13
CA GLU A 15 21.32 1.66 14.27
C GLU A 15 20.90 2.53 13.07
N ARG A 16 20.57 3.79 13.34
CA ARG A 16 19.99 4.72 12.36
C ARG A 16 20.77 4.83 11.05
N ALA A 17 22.09 5.05 11.12
CA ALA A 17 22.90 5.31 9.93
C ALA A 17 22.94 4.11 8.96
N ASP A 18 23.02 2.89 9.49
CA ASP A 18 23.04 1.68 8.66
C ASP A 18 21.66 1.32 8.14
N TYR A 19 20.63 1.57 8.94
CA TYR A 19 19.25 1.42 8.49
C TYR A 19 18.89 2.39 7.34
N GLU A 20 19.29 3.66 7.43
CA GLU A 20 19.06 4.65 6.37
C GLU A 20 19.75 4.26 5.04
N ARG A 21 20.91 3.60 5.10
CA ARG A 21 21.65 3.11 3.91
C ARG A 21 21.01 1.91 3.24
N THR A 22 20.28 1.09 4.00
CA THR A 22 19.65 -0.15 3.51
C THR A 22 18.18 0.04 3.14
N LEU A 23 17.62 1.22 3.41
CA LEU A 23 16.22 1.52 3.14
C LEU A 23 15.95 1.56 1.62
N PRO A 24 14.85 0.96 1.14
CA PRO A 24 14.43 1.12 -0.24
C PRO A 24 14.17 2.60 -0.56
N PRO A 25 14.34 3.02 -1.83
CA PRO A 25 14.18 4.42 -2.25
C PRO A 25 12.76 4.97 -2.00
N ALA A 26 11.75 4.11 -1.99
CA ALA A 26 10.38 4.45 -1.61
C ALA A 26 9.66 3.27 -0.96
N VAL A 27 8.65 3.59 -0.15
CA VAL A 27 7.79 2.63 0.54
C VAL A 27 6.33 3.04 0.48
N LEU A 28 5.43 2.06 0.60
CA LEU A 28 4.04 2.27 0.96
C LEU A 28 3.82 1.86 2.40
N VAL A 29 3.14 2.70 3.17
CA VAL A 29 2.76 2.39 4.55
C VAL A 29 1.26 2.20 4.60
N PHE A 30 0.83 0.99 4.96
CA PHE A 30 -0.56 0.70 5.28
C PHE A 30 -0.79 0.92 6.77
N MET A 31 -1.77 1.74 7.10
CA MET A 31 -2.24 1.95 8.46
C MET A 31 -3.64 1.34 8.53
N PRO A 32 -3.85 0.21 9.25
CA PRO A 32 -5.19 -0.33 9.39
C PRO A 32 -6.09 0.71 10.06
N PRO A 33 -7.36 0.83 9.64
CA PRO A 33 -8.31 1.66 10.37
C PRO A 33 -8.36 1.17 11.82
N PRO A 34 -8.52 2.08 12.81
CA PRO A 34 -8.74 1.65 14.18
C PRO A 34 -9.94 0.70 14.19
N VAL A 35 -9.77 -0.47 14.80
CA VAL A 35 -10.87 -1.42 14.96
C VAL A 35 -11.89 -0.77 15.87
N VAL A 36 -12.89 -0.11 15.27
CA VAL A 36 -14.10 0.27 15.99
C VAL A 36 -14.82 -1.05 16.18
N ALA A 37 -14.90 -1.54 17.42
CA ALA A 37 -15.71 -2.70 17.76
C ALA A 37 -17.15 -2.41 17.29
N GLN A 38 -17.52 -2.94 16.13
CA GLN A 38 -18.88 -2.82 15.63
C GLN A 38 -19.74 -3.72 16.51
N VAL A 39 -20.53 -3.10 17.37
CA VAL A 39 -21.67 -3.75 18.01
C VAL A 39 -22.59 -4.18 16.88
N LEU A 40 -22.74 -5.49 16.67
CA LEU A 40 -23.68 -6.04 15.71
C LEU A 40 -25.09 -5.74 16.22
N ASP A 41 -25.82 -4.86 15.54
CA ASP A 41 -27.25 -4.68 15.78
C ASP A 41 -28.01 -5.79 15.03
N GLU A 42 -28.56 -6.75 15.76
CA GLU A 42 -29.17 -7.99 15.24
C GLU A 42 -30.56 -7.79 14.58
N ARG A 43 -30.90 -6.60 14.08
CA ARG A 43 -32.31 -6.24 13.76
C ARG A 43 -32.66 -5.93 12.31
N GLU A 44 -31.91 -6.43 11.32
CA GLU A 44 -32.34 -6.35 9.92
C GLU A 44 -32.33 -7.72 9.20
N GLU A 45 -33.03 -8.69 9.77
CA GLU A 45 -33.58 -9.80 8.99
C GLU A 45 -34.84 -9.33 8.27
N ARG A 46 -34.73 -8.99 6.97
CA ARG A 46 -35.80 -9.18 5.97
C ARG A 46 -35.31 -8.84 4.56
N HIS A 47 -35.21 -9.88 3.74
CA HIS A 47 -35.22 -9.87 2.26
C HIS A 47 -33.98 -9.31 1.52
N GLN A 48 -32.98 -10.17 1.33
CA GLN A 48 -32.44 -10.48 -0.01
C GLN A 48 -31.46 -11.65 0.07
N PHE A 49 -31.74 -12.72 -0.68
CA PHE A 49 -30.76 -13.76 -0.99
C PHE A 49 -29.60 -13.13 -1.78
N ARG A 50 -28.51 -12.81 -1.08
CA ARG A 50 -27.18 -12.65 -1.66
C ARG A 50 -26.27 -13.60 -0.91
N THR A 51 -25.50 -14.37 -1.66
CA THR A 51 -24.50 -15.33 -1.21
C THR A 51 -23.83 -14.85 0.08
N LEU A 52 -23.96 -15.64 1.15
CA LEU A 52 -23.19 -15.52 2.38
C LEU A 52 -21.71 -15.80 2.09
N THR A 53 -21.04 -14.92 1.36
CA THR A 53 -19.62 -14.71 1.55
C THR A 53 -19.52 -13.69 2.67
N SER A 54 -19.44 -14.22 3.90
CA SER A 54 -18.88 -13.52 5.05
C SER A 54 -17.77 -12.62 4.56
N VAL A 55 -17.83 -11.35 4.94
CA VAL A 55 -16.88 -10.29 4.58
C VAL A 55 -15.44 -10.83 4.65
N VAL A 56 -14.88 -11.23 3.51
CA VAL A 56 -13.44 -11.45 3.38
C VAL A 56 -12.87 -10.11 2.96
N THR A 57 -12.76 -9.23 3.95
CA THR A 57 -11.75 -8.18 4.00
C THR A 57 -10.40 -8.83 3.69
N PRO A 58 -9.48 -8.15 2.98
CA PRO A 58 -8.13 -8.65 2.76
C PRO A 58 -7.54 -9.20 4.04
N MET A 59 -6.84 -10.32 3.97
CA MET A 59 -5.97 -10.76 5.06
C MET A 59 -4.69 -9.89 5.16
N LEU A 60 -4.81 -8.57 4.96
CA LEU A 60 -3.89 -7.61 5.57
C LEU A 60 -4.32 -7.49 7.02
N GLY A 61 -3.67 -8.32 7.84
CA GLY A 61 -4.12 -8.78 9.13
C GLY A 61 -4.67 -7.73 10.08
N VAL A 62 -5.59 -8.22 10.91
CA VAL A 62 -5.96 -7.68 12.21
C VAL A 62 -4.74 -7.04 12.89
N GLY A 63 -4.71 -5.70 12.98
CA GLY A 63 -4.09 -4.98 14.10
C GLY A 63 -2.81 -4.17 13.87
N GLU A 64 -1.99 -4.41 12.83
CA GLU A 64 -0.66 -3.77 12.78
C GLU A 64 -0.35 -3.03 11.47
N PRO A 65 0.22 -1.80 11.54
CA PRO A 65 0.72 -1.11 10.36
C PRO A 65 1.85 -1.89 9.67
N VAL A 66 1.78 -2.00 8.35
CA VAL A 66 2.77 -2.70 7.53
C VAL A 66 3.38 -1.78 6.49
N VAL A 67 4.59 -2.14 6.05
CA VAL A 67 5.40 -1.39 5.09
C VAL A 67 5.71 -2.27 3.89
N PHE A 68 5.40 -1.77 2.70
CA PHE A 68 5.72 -2.41 1.43
C PHE A 68 6.86 -1.65 0.75
N PRO A 69 7.98 -2.29 0.42
CA PRO A 69 9.00 -1.65 -0.39
C PRO A 69 8.49 -1.41 -1.82
N VAL A 70 8.67 -0.21 -2.35
CA VAL A 70 8.39 0.09 -3.77
C VAL A 70 9.66 -0.15 -4.57
N THR A 71 9.93 -1.43 -4.79
CA THR A 71 11.13 -1.93 -5.48
C THR A 71 10.75 -2.98 -6.51
N LYS A 72 11.46 -2.99 -7.65
CA LYS A 72 11.23 -4.00 -8.69
C LYS A 72 11.68 -5.37 -8.20
N ASN A 73 10.81 -6.38 -8.28
CA ASN A 73 11.20 -7.77 -8.15
C ASN A 73 11.77 -8.26 -9.51
N GLN A 74 12.92 -8.92 -9.47
CA GLN A 74 13.61 -9.45 -10.65
C GLN A 74 12.86 -10.62 -11.30
N GLU A 75 12.03 -11.34 -10.53
CA GLU A 75 11.23 -12.46 -11.04
C GLU A 75 10.00 -12.00 -11.84
N ASN A 76 9.58 -10.75 -11.68
CA ASN A 76 8.44 -10.20 -12.40
C ASN A 76 8.88 -9.65 -13.77
N ALA A 77 8.40 -10.31 -14.82
CA ALA A 77 8.73 -10.03 -16.22
C ALA A 77 8.23 -8.66 -16.76
N PHE A 78 7.48 -7.88 -15.98
CA PHE A 78 7.04 -6.54 -16.40
C PHE A 78 8.22 -5.56 -16.48
N GLY A 79 8.67 -5.26 -17.70
CA GLY A 79 9.98 -4.66 -17.92
C GLY A 79 10.16 -3.17 -17.55
N ARG A 80 9.09 -2.38 -17.33
CA ARG A 80 9.22 -0.91 -17.20
C ARG A 80 8.54 -0.28 -15.98
N GLY A 81 8.12 -1.08 -15.00
CA GLY A 81 7.46 -0.53 -13.82
C GLY A 81 7.43 -1.49 -12.64
N ILE A 82 7.22 -0.92 -11.46
CA ILE A 82 7.03 -1.64 -10.20
C ILE A 82 5.53 -1.88 -10.07
N THR A 83 5.08 -3.10 -10.30
CA THR A 83 3.65 -3.40 -10.45
C THR A 83 2.96 -3.57 -9.10
N VAL A 84 1.69 -3.18 -9.05
CA VAL A 84 0.80 -3.30 -7.90
C VAL A 84 -0.42 -4.09 -8.31
N GLY A 85 -0.80 -5.09 -7.52
CA GLY A 85 -2.01 -5.86 -7.75
C GLY A 85 -2.22 -6.94 -6.69
N ARG A 86 -3.33 -7.68 -6.78
CA ARG A 86 -3.67 -8.69 -5.77
C ARG A 86 -2.99 -10.05 -5.95
N THR A 87 -2.39 -10.31 -7.10
CA THR A 87 -1.74 -11.61 -7.39
C THR A 87 -0.24 -11.56 -7.13
N GLY A 88 0.33 -12.70 -6.73
CA GLY A 88 1.74 -12.84 -6.35
C GLY A 88 2.76 -12.59 -7.46
N ASN A 89 2.33 -12.40 -8.70
CA ASN A 89 3.20 -12.01 -9.81
C ASN A 89 3.49 -10.49 -9.86
N ASN A 90 2.95 -9.70 -8.93
CA ASN A 90 3.25 -8.28 -8.81
C ASN A 90 4.44 -8.01 -7.90
N ASP A 91 5.09 -6.86 -8.08
CA ASP A 91 6.17 -6.42 -7.20
C ASP A 91 5.64 -6.02 -5.81
N VAL A 92 4.48 -5.37 -5.78
CA VAL A 92 3.72 -5.03 -4.57
C VAL A 92 2.38 -5.77 -4.60
N VAL A 93 2.22 -6.71 -3.68
CA VAL A 93 1.01 -7.54 -3.59
C VAL A 93 0.07 -6.96 -2.53
N LEU A 94 -1.11 -6.54 -2.96
CA LEU A 94 -2.20 -6.09 -2.09
C LEU A 94 -3.36 -7.11 -2.20
N ASP A 95 -3.39 -8.10 -1.31
CA ASP A 95 -4.31 -9.24 -1.38
C ASP A 95 -5.74 -8.87 -0.97
N ASP A 96 -6.40 -8.04 -1.79
CA ASP A 96 -7.73 -7.51 -1.58
C ASP A 96 -8.63 -7.80 -2.80
N GLY A 97 -9.87 -8.25 -2.56
CA GLY A 97 -10.83 -8.59 -3.60
C GLY A 97 -11.29 -7.42 -4.48
N THR A 98 -11.16 -6.19 -3.97
CA THR A 98 -11.39 -4.92 -4.67
C THR A 98 -10.14 -4.44 -5.46
N VAL A 99 -8.98 -5.03 -5.25
CA VAL A 99 -7.76 -4.77 -6.02
C VAL A 99 -7.74 -5.67 -7.27
N SER A 100 -7.44 -5.11 -8.45
CA SER A 100 -7.32 -5.90 -9.68
C SER A 100 -6.04 -6.76 -9.65
N ARG A 101 -6.02 -7.87 -10.40
CA ARG A 101 -4.84 -8.76 -10.49
C ARG A 101 -3.59 -7.99 -10.93
N PHE A 102 -3.74 -7.14 -11.93
CA PHE A 102 -2.80 -6.08 -12.28
C PHE A 102 -3.57 -4.77 -12.16
N HIS A 103 -3.24 -3.95 -11.15
CA HIS A 103 -4.03 -2.77 -10.78
C HIS A 103 -3.40 -1.49 -11.28
N ALA A 104 -2.12 -1.31 -10.98
CA ALA A 104 -1.35 -0.13 -11.29
C ALA A 104 0.12 -0.47 -11.38
N TRP A 105 0.95 0.49 -11.80
CA TRP A 105 2.39 0.39 -11.66
C TRP A 105 3.00 1.75 -11.34
N PHE A 106 4.10 1.70 -10.60
CA PHE A 106 4.98 2.85 -10.43
C PHE A 106 6.07 2.85 -11.49
N GLN A 107 6.47 4.04 -11.91
CA GLN A 107 7.67 4.28 -12.70
C GLN A 107 8.58 5.21 -11.92
N ARG A 108 9.83 4.81 -11.71
CA ARG A 108 10.85 5.64 -11.08
C ARG A 108 11.52 6.48 -12.15
N GLU A 109 11.49 7.80 -11.96
CA GLU A 109 12.10 8.76 -12.86
C GLU A 109 13.60 8.92 -12.55
N PRO A 110 14.41 9.39 -13.52
CA PRO A 110 15.86 9.58 -13.32
C PRO A 110 16.22 10.55 -12.20
N ASP A 111 15.35 11.52 -11.90
CA ASP A 111 15.50 12.50 -10.82
C ASP A 111 15.15 11.93 -9.43
N GLY A 112 14.77 10.65 -9.35
CA GLY A 112 14.35 9.98 -8.12
C GLY A 112 12.87 10.14 -7.78
N GLY A 113 12.11 10.89 -8.61
CA GLY A 113 10.66 10.98 -8.53
C GLY A 113 9.96 9.67 -8.89
N TYR A 114 8.68 9.61 -8.56
CA TYR A 114 7.82 8.46 -8.90
C TYR A 114 6.56 8.93 -9.60
N LEU A 115 6.21 8.22 -10.65
CA LEU A 115 4.93 8.33 -11.33
C LEU A 115 4.09 7.10 -11.00
N LEU A 116 2.79 7.28 -10.81
CA LEU A 116 1.81 6.20 -10.69
C LEU A 116 0.88 6.20 -11.90
N THR A 117 0.63 5.01 -12.45
CA THR A 117 -0.34 4.82 -13.53
C THR A 117 -1.31 3.70 -13.18
N ASP A 118 -2.60 3.99 -13.25
CA ASP A 118 -3.65 2.98 -13.15
C ASP A 118 -3.76 2.16 -14.46
N ALA A 119 -3.86 0.83 -14.36
CA ALA A 119 -3.86 -0.07 -15.52
C ALA A 119 -5.23 -0.21 -16.22
N GLY A 120 -6.23 0.57 -15.83
CA GLY A 120 -7.64 0.28 -16.14
C GLY A 120 -8.23 -0.67 -15.11
N SER A 121 -7.90 -0.47 -13.84
CA SER A 121 -8.39 -1.31 -12.75
C SER A 121 -9.91 -1.20 -12.59
N LYS A 122 -10.55 -2.28 -12.10
CA LYS A 122 -12.02 -2.34 -11.97
C LYS A 122 -12.57 -1.22 -11.06
N ASN A 123 -11.92 -0.98 -9.93
CA ASN A 123 -12.38 -0.03 -8.90
C ASN A 123 -11.62 1.31 -8.92
N GLY A 124 -10.60 1.43 -9.77
CA GLY A 124 -9.77 2.62 -9.92
C GLY A 124 -8.69 2.77 -8.85
N SER A 125 -7.67 3.56 -9.22
CA SER A 125 -6.65 4.11 -8.33
C SER A 125 -6.93 5.58 -8.03
N TYR A 126 -6.53 6.05 -6.85
CA TYR A 126 -6.72 7.43 -6.41
C TYR A 126 -5.43 7.97 -5.80
N VAL A 127 -5.14 9.24 -6.07
CA VAL A 127 -4.01 10.01 -5.52
C VAL A 127 -4.58 11.21 -4.79
N ALA A 128 -4.29 11.33 -3.49
CA ALA A 128 -4.82 12.37 -2.62
C ALA A 128 -6.36 12.52 -2.70
N GLY A 129 -7.08 11.40 -2.87
CA GLY A 129 -8.54 11.37 -3.00
C GLY A 129 -9.08 11.60 -4.42
N VAL A 130 -8.23 12.02 -5.36
CA VAL A 130 -8.61 12.24 -6.77
C VAL A 130 -8.42 10.95 -7.55
N ARG A 131 -9.46 10.51 -8.27
CA ARG A 131 -9.39 9.30 -9.10
C ARG A 131 -8.46 9.55 -10.30
N LEU A 132 -7.55 8.62 -10.54
CA LEU A 132 -6.67 8.68 -11.70
C LEU A 132 -7.43 8.38 -12.99
N VAL A 133 -7.02 9.05 -14.06
CA VAL A 133 -7.39 8.65 -15.42
C VAL A 133 -6.59 7.40 -15.77
N PRO A 134 -7.24 6.30 -16.20
CA PRO A 134 -6.54 5.08 -16.58
C PRO A 134 -5.45 5.34 -17.63
N ARG A 135 -4.32 4.65 -17.51
CA ARG A 135 -3.17 4.70 -18.42
C ARG A 135 -2.50 6.08 -18.55
N ARG A 136 -2.80 7.01 -17.64
CA ARG A 136 -2.13 8.31 -17.55
C ARG A 136 -1.21 8.35 -16.33
N ALA A 137 0.06 8.64 -16.57
CA ALA A 137 1.04 8.81 -15.51
C ALA A 137 0.74 10.06 -14.68
N THR A 138 0.80 9.90 -13.36
CA THR A 138 0.57 10.97 -12.38
C THR A 138 1.74 11.03 -11.41
N ALA A 139 2.38 12.19 -11.27
CA ALA A 139 3.50 12.38 -10.35
C ALA A 139 3.05 12.26 -8.89
N LEU A 140 3.88 11.62 -8.08
CA LEU A 140 3.66 11.46 -6.65
C LEU A 140 4.58 12.36 -5.85
N ALA A 141 4.01 13.03 -4.85
CA ALA A 141 4.76 13.71 -3.81
C ALA A 141 4.98 12.78 -2.61
N ASP A 142 6.04 13.03 -1.85
CA ASP A 142 6.29 12.38 -0.58
C ASP A 142 5.14 12.60 0.41
N GLY A 143 4.72 11.55 1.13
CA GLY A 143 3.58 11.58 2.05
C GLY A 143 2.21 11.54 1.40
N THR A 144 2.12 11.26 0.08
CA THR A 144 0.84 11.25 -0.62
C THR A 144 0.01 10.01 -0.27
N ARG A 145 -1.28 10.21 0.04
CA ARG A 145 -2.24 9.10 0.19
C ARG A 145 -2.61 8.51 -1.16
N LEU A 146 -2.49 7.20 -1.27
CA LEU A 146 -2.85 6.39 -2.42
C LEU A 146 -3.99 5.46 -2.02
N ARG A 147 -4.93 5.23 -2.94
CA ARG A 147 -5.94 4.19 -2.75
C ARG A 147 -6.07 3.33 -3.99
N PHE A 148 -6.04 2.01 -3.81
CA PHE A 148 -6.22 1.01 -4.86
C PHE A 148 -7.45 0.18 -4.51
N GLY A 149 -8.55 0.35 -5.23
CA GLY A 149 -9.83 -0.22 -4.79
C GLY A 149 -10.24 0.37 -3.43
N GLN A 150 -10.34 -0.46 -2.40
CA GLN A 150 -10.64 -0.04 -1.02
C GLN A 150 -9.39 0.01 -0.12
N VAL A 151 -8.22 -0.38 -0.61
CA VAL A 151 -6.98 -0.36 0.19
C VAL A 151 -6.35 1.03 0.13
N GLU A 152 -6.25 1.70 1.26
CA GLU A 152 -5.58 3.00 1.40
C GLU A 152 -4.18 2.84 2.01
N LEU A 153 -3.17 3.41 1.36
CA LEU A 153 -1.78 3.44 1.81
C LEU A 153 -1.22 4.86 1.69
N THR A 154 -0.15 5.16 2.41
CA THR A 154 0.61 6.40 2.20
C THR A 154 1.95 6.11 1.55
N PHE A 155 2.24 6.81 0.45
CA PHE A 155 3.51 6.74 -0.25
C PHE A 155 4.54 7.64 0.42
N TYR A 156 5.73 7.11 0.66
CA TYR A 156 6.87 7.88 1.15
C TYR A 156 8.12 7.58 0.32
N LEU A 157 8.89 8.64 0.05
CA LEU A 157 10.29 8.48 -0.31
C LEU A 157 11.09 8.07 0.94
N ALA A 158 12.28 7.50 0.75
CA ALA A 158 13.17 7.11 1.84
C ALA A 158 13.37 8.24 2.89
N SER A 159 13.59 9.47 2.41
CA SER A 159 13.76 10.68 3.24
C SER A 159 12.49 11.10 3.99
N GLY A 160 11.31 10.82 3.42
CA GLY A 160 10.03 11.04 4.09
C GLY A 160 9.76 9.99 5.16
N PHE A 161 10.01 8.73 4.83
CA PHE A 161 9.76 7.62 5.73
C PHE A 161 10.63 7.68 7.00
N THR A 162 11.90 8.07 6.89
CA THR A 162 12.76 8.29 8.06
C THR A 162 12.21 9.36 9.02
N LYS A 163 11.58 10.43 8.51
CA LYS A 163 10.88 11.40 9.35
C LYS A 163 9.66 10.80 10.06
N VAL A 164 8.94 9.89 9.40
CA VAL A 164 7.83 9.16 10.03
C VAL A 164 8.34 8.29 11.18
N LEU A 165 9.45 7.56 10.97
CA LEU A 165 10.05 6.71 11.99
C LEU A 165 10.56 7.53 13.18
N ALA A 166 11.24 8.65 12.93
CA ALA A 166 11.76 9.53 13.98
C ALA A 166 10.67 10.17 14.87
N ARG A 167 9.45 10.33 14.36
CA ARG A 167 8.32 10.88 15.11
C ARG A 167 7.61 9.84 15.98
N ARG A 168 7.88 8.55 15.78
CA ARG A 168 7.28 7.48 16.57
C ARG A 168 8.21 7.12 17.72
N PRO A 169 7.68 6.97 18.95
CA PRO A 169 8.49 6.51 20.06
C PRO A 169 9.12 5.16 19.71
N GLY A 170 10.39 5.00 20.09
CA GLY A 170 11.05 3.70 20.01
C GLY A 170 10.38 2.68 20.93
N PRO A 171 10.68 1.38 20.75
CA PRO A 171 10.30 0.36 21.72
C PRO A 171 10.88 0.64 23.10
#